data_AF-A0A4Q7BIJ8-F1
#
_entry.id   AF-A0A4Q7BIJ8-F1
#
_cell.length_a   1.000
_cell.length_b   1.000
_cell.length_c   1.000
_cell.angle_alpha   90.00
_cell.angle_beta   90.00
_cell.angle_gamma   90.00
#
_symmetry.space_group_name_H-M   'P 1'
#
loop_
_entity.id
_entity.type
_entity.pdbx_description
1 polymer ?
#
loop_
_entity_poly.entity_id
_entity_poly.type
_entity_poly.pdbx_seq_one_letter_code
_entity_poly.pdbx_strand_id
1 'polypeptide(L)'
;MFDSTITHIKNHSFKVIDLSKFFLIKKTTIAFIPFVLSKIAAGFPSPAEDYIDKTVDMNELLISNKDATFIVQVESLSMKNIGIHINDYLIVDRSIRSQHSDIVVAFIDNDFTVKRLMITQNMLHDELVEFFGSSYDFDSLPAVWLKPENEECTPILPRSEQELVIWGVVSKVIKNFK
;
A
#
# COMPACT_ATOMS: atom_id res chain seq x y z
N MET A 1 26.19 37.31 16.23
CA MET A 1 26.47 37.63 14.82
C MET A 1 26.29 36.36 14.01
N PHE A 2 25.05 36.05 13.62
CA PHE A 2 24.70 35.24 12.45
C PHE A 2 23.28 35.66 12.09
N ASP A 3 23.19 36.29 10.93
CA ASP A 3 22.03 36.94 10.34
C ASP A 3 21.27 35.87 9.53
N SER A 4 20.04 35.55 9.92
CA SER A 4 19.19 34.62 9.20
C SER A 4 18.31 35.40 8.23
N THR A 5 18.70 35.42 6.96
CA THR A 5 17.95 36.05 5.88
C THR A 5 16.59 35.35 5.72
N ILE A 6 15.54 36.10 6.01
CA ILE A 6 14.14 35.74 5.78
C ILE A 6 13.91 35.76 4.27
N THR A 7 13.61 34.59 3.68
CA THR A 7 13.10 34.52 2.31
C THR A 7 11.63 34.14 2.35
N HIS A 8 10.80 35.05 1.86
CA HIS A 8 9.34 34.97 1.77
C HIS A 8 8.85 33.59 1.30
N ILE A 9 8.15 32.87 2.18
CA ILE A 9 7.38 31.70 1.79
C ILE A 9 6.09 32.23 1.14
N LYS A 10 6.01 32.09 -0.19
CA LYS A 10 4.75 32.30 -0.91
C LYS A 10 3.74 31.27 -0.40
N ASN A 11 2.60 31.77 0.06
CA ASN A 11 1.42 31.00 0.42
C ASN A 11 0.94 30.19 -0.80
N HIS A 12 1.50 29.00 -1.00
CA HIS A 12 0.83 27.97 -1.76
C HIS A 12 -0.21 27.37 -0.83
N SER A 13 -1.48 27.65 -1.12
CA SER A 13 -2.62 26.97 -0.54
C SER A 13 -2.50 25.48 -0.86
N PHE A 14 -1.85 24.74 0.03
CA PHE A 14 -1.98 23.30 0.08
C PHE A 14 -3.47 23.00 0.12
N LYS A 15 -3.93 22.12 -0.78
CA LYS A 15 -5.23 21.49 -0.59
C LYS A 15 -5.03 20.61 0.64
N VAL A 16 -5.31 21.16 1.82
CA VAL A 16 -5.27 20.44 3.08
C VAL A 16 -6.23 19.27 2.89
N ILE A 17 -5.66 18.08 2.70
CA ILE A 17 -6.41 16.86 2.95
C ILE A 17 -6.75 16.98 4.42
N ASP A 18 -8.00 17.25 4.68
CA ASP A 18 -8.52 17.44 6.01
C ASP A 18 -8.32 16.13 6.78
N LEU A 19 -7.22 16.05 7.53
CA LEU A 19 -6.90 14.92 8.39
C LEU A 19 -7.98 14.74 9.47
N SER A 20 -8.88 15.71 9.69
CA SER A 20 -10.06 15.52 10.54
C SER A 20 -11.09 14.55 9.94
N LYS A 21 -10.93 14.12 8.69
CA LYS A 21 -11.70 13.03 8.08
C LYS A 21 -11.17 11.64 8.39
N PHE A 22 -10.01 11.50 9.04
CA PHE A 22 -9.70 10.24 9.74
C PHE A 22 -10.60 10.18 10.97
N PHE A 23 -11.81 9.65 10.78
CA PHE A 23 -12.66 9.33 11.91
C PHE A 23 -11.87 8.41 12.85
N LEU A 24 -11.62 8.90 14.06
CA LEU A 24 -11.29 8.04 15.18
C LEU A 24 -12.48 7.09 15.35
N ILE A 25 -12.36 5.88 14.81
CA ILE A 25 -13.32 4.80 15.10
C ILE A 25 -13.17 4.52 16.59
N LYS A 26 -14.05 5.11 17.40
CA LYS A 26 -14.13 4.81 18.82
C LYS A 26 -14.65 3.38 18.95
N LYS A 27 -13.73 2.43 19.18
CA LYS A 27 -14.00 1.00 19.34
C LYS A 27 -15.10 0.82 20.40
N THR A 28 -16.35 0.62 19.97
CA THR A 28 -17.52 0.54 20.87
C THR A 28 -17.95 -0.92 21.10
N THR A 29 -17.36 -1.86 20.37
CA THR A 29 -17.71 -3.29 20.45
C THR A 29 -16.46 -4.16 20.50
N ILE A 30 -16.37 -5.00 21.53
CA ILE A 30 -15.45 -6.12 21.62
C ILE A 30 -16.25 -7.34 21.15
N ALA A 31 -15.89 -7.91 20.01
CA ALA A 31 -16.52 -9.11 19.47
C ALA A 31 -15.52 -10.26 19.54
N PHE A 32 -15.87 -11.31 20.29
CA PHE A 32 -15.13 -12.56 20.29
C PHE A 32 -15.58 -13.38 19.09
N ILE A 33 -14.72 -13.45 18.07
CA ILE A 33 -14.98 -14.29 16.90
C ILE A 33 -14.33 -15.65 17.18
N PRO A 34 -15.09 -16.75 17.17
CA PRO A 34 -14.52 -18.09 17.29
C PRO A 34 -13.50 -18.33 16.18
N PHE A 35 -12.31 -18.77 16.54
CA PHE A 35 -11.26 -19.15 15.59
C PHE A 35 -11.15 -20.67 15.53
N VAL A 36 -11.44 -21.24 14.37
CA VAL A 36 -11.26 -22.67 14.14
C VAL A 36 -9.77 -22.92 13.94
N LEU A 37 -9.18 -23.72 14.83
CA LEU A 37 -7.74 -24.01 14.84
C LEU A 37 -7.32 -24.93 13.69
N SER A 38 -8.22 -25.77 13.19
CA SER A 38 -7.94 -26.59 12.02
C SER A 38 -7.98 -25.74 10.75
N LYS A 39 -6.92 -25.86 9.93
CA LYS A 39 -6.93 -25.28 8.58
C LYS A 39 -7.99 -26.01 7.78
N ILE A 40 -8.95 -25.28 7.22
CA ILE A 40 -9.93 -25.85 6.30
C ILE A 40 -9.18 -26.25 5.02
N ALA A 41 -8.97 -27.54 4.81
CA ALA A 41 -8.48 -28.05 3.55
C ALA A 41 -9.57 -27.94 2.48
N ALA A 42 -9.20 -27.66 1.24
CA ALA A 42 -10.12 -27.81 0.12
C ALA A 42 -10.41 -29.31 -0.08
N GLY A 43 -11.55 -29.80 0.42
CA GLY A 43 -11.92 -31.23 0.42
C GLY A 43 -12.95 -31.57 1.49
N PHE A 44 -13.32 -32.85 1.64
CA PHE A 44 -14.25 -33.29 2.69
C PHE A 44 -13.58 -33.18 4.07
N PRO A 45 -14.07 -32.31 4.97
CA PRO A 45 -13.59 -32.27 6.34
C PRO A 45 -14.08 -33.53 7.08
N SER A 46 -13.19 -34.19 7.84
CA SER A 46 -13.61 -35.30 8.70
C SER A 46 -14.56 -34.79 9.78
N PRO A 47 -15.71 -35.44 10.02
CA PRO A 47 -16.79 -34.97 10.89
C PRO A 47 -16.47 -34.99 12.40
N ALA A 48 -15.23 -35.25 12.80
CA ALA A 48 -14.83 -35.52 14.18
C ALA A 48 -13.99 -34.41 14.85
N GLU A 49 -13.78 -33.26 14.19
CA GLU A 49 -13.03 -32.14 14.79
C GLU A 49 -13.96 -31.12 15.47
N ASP A 50 -14.56 -31.54 16.59
CA ASP A 50 -15.13 -30.61 17.57
C ASP A 50 -14.01 -30.02 18.43
N TYR A 51 -13.38 -28.91 18.02
CA TYR A 51 -12.50 -28.13 18.91
C TYR A 51 -12.61 -26.63 18.63
N ILE A 52 -13.49 -25.96 19.37
CA ILE A 52 -13.46 -24.50 19.56
C ILE A 52 -12.66 -24.26 20.82
N ASP A 53 -11.41 -23.83 20.69
CA ASP A 53 -10.55 -23.57 21.87
C ASP A 53 -9.87 -22.19 21.87
N LYS A 54 -10.07 -21.35 20.84
CA LYS A 54 -9.53 -19.98 20.82
C LYS A 54 -10.47 -18.98 20.15
N THR A 55 -10.53 -17.78 20.70
CA THR A 55 -11.14 -16.59 20.09
C THR A 55 -10.04 -15.76 19.41
N VAL A 56 -10.34 -15.09 18.29
CA VAL A 56 -9.39 -14.19 17.62
C VAL A 56 -9.85 -12.73 17.74
N ASP A 57 -8.94 -11.83 18.15
CA ASP A 57 -9.12 -10.38 17.96
C ASP A 57 -8.58 -10.01 16.57
N MET A 58 -9.45 -9.45 15.73
CA MET A 58 -9.09 -9.05 14.36
C MET A 58 -8.03 -7.95 14.32
N ASN A 59 -7.94 -7.10 15.35
CA ASN A 59 -6.88 -6.11 15.45
C ASN A 59 -5.53 -6.81 15.65
N GLU A 60 -5.45 -7.79 16.55
CA GLU A 60 -4.21 -8.57 16.73
C GLU A 60 -3.85 -9.37 15.47
N LEU A 61 -4.87 -9.91 14.79
CA LEU A 61 -4.66 -10.67 13.56
C LEU A 61 -4.19 -9.81 12.39
N LEU A 62 -4.70 -8.58 12.26
CA LEU A 62 -4.55 -7.77 11.06
C LEU A 62 -3.59 -6.59 11.22
N ILE A 63 -3.40 -6.07 12.43
CA ILE A 63 -2.70 -4.82 12.72
C ILE A 63 -1.42 -5.12 13.51
N SER A 64 -0.27 -4.93 12.89
CA SER A 64 1.04 -5.11 13.55
C SER A 64 1.42 -3.91 14.40
N ASN A 65 1.22 -2.69 13.89
CA ASN A 65 1.50 -1.45 14.61
C ASN A 65 0.29 -0.51 14.56
N LYS A 66 -0.48 -0.46 15.65
CA LYS A 66 -1.73 0.33 15.73
C LYS A 66 -1.56 1.82 15.45
N ASP A 67 -0.40 2.38 15.78
CA ASP A 67 -0.15 3.83 15.67
C ASP A 67 0.36 4.21 14.26
N ALA A 68 0.78 3.21 13.47
CA ALA A 68 1.28 3.40 12.11
C ALA A 68 0.39 2.71 11.04
N THR A 69 -0.70 2.07 11.44
CA THR A 69 -1.60 1.35 10.54
C THR A 69 -2.86 2.16 10.25
N PHE A 70 -3.26 2.20 8.98
CA PHE A 70 -4.51 2.80 8.53
C PHE A 70 -5.13 1.94 7.43
N ILE A 71 -6.44 2.08 7.26
CA ILE A 71 -7.19 1.35 6.23
C ILE A 71 -7.60 2.34 5.15
N VAL A 72 -7.40 1.97 3.89
CA VAL A 72 -7.86 2.74 2.73
C VAL A 72 -8.76 1.88 1.86
N GLN A 73 -9.73 2.52 1.19
CA GLN A 73 -10.56 1.85 0.20
C GLN A 73 -10.00 2.10 -1.20
N VAL A 74 -10.00 1.07 -2.04
CA VAL A 74 -9.47 1.15 -3.40
C VAL A 74 -10.50 1.76 -4.35
N GLU A 75 -10.09 2.79 -5.09
CA GLU A 75 -10.90 3.44 -6.14
C GLU A 75 -10.23 3.33 -7.53
N SER A 76 -9.38 2.31 -7.74
CA SER A 76 -8.61 2.16 -8.98
C SER A 76 -8.54 0.72 -9.45
N LEU A 77 -8.48 0.53 -10.77
CA LEU A 77 -8.23 -0.75 -11.42
C LEU A 77 -6.74 -1.03 -11.63
N SER A 78 -5.85 -0.13 -11.22
CA SER A 78 -4.42 -0.24 -11.50
C SER A 78 -3.74 -1.47 -10.89
N MET A 79 -4.38 -2.16 -9.95
CA MET A 79 -3.84 -3.33 -9.26
C MET A 79 -4.68 -4.61 -9.49
N LYS A 80 -5.51 -4.62 -10.54
CA LYS A 80 -6.50 -5.66 -10.83
C LYS A 80 -5.88 -7.05 -11.02
N ASN A 81 -4.75 -7.16 -11.72
CA ASN A 81 -4.17 -8.46 -12.10
C ASN A 81 -3.57 -9.23 -10.91
N ILE A 82 -3.32 -8.55 -9.79
CA ILE A 82 -2.92 -9.19 -8.52
C ILE A 82 -4.09 -9.35 -7.54
N GLY A 83 -5.32 -9.15 -8.04
CA GLY A 83 -6.52 -9.34 -7.27
C GLY A 83 -6.94 -8.14 -6.42
N ILE A 84 -6.36 -6.96 -6.56
CA ILE A 84 -6.83 -5.75 -5.87
C ILE A 84 -7.82 -5.00 -6.78
N HIS A 85 -9.06 -4.91 -6.34
CA HIS A 85 -10.20 -4.39 -7.10
C HIS A 85 -10.80 -3.15 -6.43
N ILE A 86 -11.60 -2.41 -7.19
CA ILE A 86 -12.40 -1.30 -6.65
C ILE A 86 -13.27 -1.81 -5.50
N ASN A 87 -13.36 -1.01 -4.44
CA ASN A 87 -14.05 -1.29 -3.18
C ASN A 87 -13.39 -2.30 -2.24
N ASP A 88 -12.25 -2.91 -2.61
CA ASP A 88 -11.43 -3.63 -1.62
C ASP A 88 -10.90 -2.67 -0.55
N TYR A 89 -10.64 -3.19 0.64
CA TYR A 89 -9.95 -2.45 1.69
C TYR A 89 -8.50 -2.91 1.80
N LEU A 90 -7.58 -1.96 1.88
CA LEU A 90 -6.16 -2.21 2.10
C LEU A 90 -5.78 -1.81 3.51
N ILE A 91 -5.06 -2.69 4.19
CA ILE A 91 -4.38 -2.35 5.45
C ILE A 91 -2.99 -1.88 5.08
N VAL A 92 -2.66 -0.66 5.49
CA VAL A 92 -1.42 0.02 5.14
C VAL A 92 -0.66 0.34 6.42
N ASP A 93 0.61 -0.05 6.48
CA ASP A 93 1.49 0.16 7.62
C ASP A 93 2.67 1.08 7.23
N ARG A 94 2.80 2.21 7.92
CA ARG A 94 3.88 3.20 7.69
C ARG A 94 5.18 2.86 8.40
N SER A 95 5.14 1.97 9.38
CA SER A 95 6.33 1.55 10.12
C SER A 95 7.18 0.53 9.36
N ILE A 96 6.61 -0.07 8.32
CA ILE A 96 7.33 -0.98 7.42
C ILE A 96 8.15 -0.16 6.43
N ARG A 97 9.46 -0.43 6.37
CA ARG A 97 10.33 0.10 5.32
C ARG A 97 9.99 -0.59 4.00
N SER A 98 9.51 0.19 3.03
CA SER A 98 9.17 -0.32 1.70
C SER A 98 10.39 -0.88 0.96
N GLN A 99 10.21 -2.02 0.32
CA GLN A 99 11.21 -2.73 -0.46
C GLN A 99 10.82 -2.79 -1.93
N HIS A 100 11.78 -3.19 -2.77
CA HIS A 100 11.51 -3.43 -4.18
C HIS A 100 10.38 -4.47 -4.32
N SER A 101 9.46 -4.19 -5.24
CA SER A 101 8.27 -4.98 -5.52
C SER A 101 7.20 -5.00 -4.43
N ASP A 102 7.30 -4.22 -3.35
CA ASP A 102 6.20 -4.07 -2.40
C ASP A 102 5.01 -3.33 -3.04
N ILE A 103 3.79 -3.66 -2.60
CA ILE A 103 2.62 -2.84 -2.91
C ILE A 103 2.58 -1.70 -1.91
N VAL A 104 2.54 -0.47 -2.39
CA VAL A 104 2.63 0.73 -1.57
C VAL A 104 1.49 1.69 -1.85
N VAL A 105 1.13 2.45 -0.82
CA VAL A 105 0.43 3.72 -1.01
C VAL A 105 1.49 4.79 -1.18
N ALA A 106 1.44 5.49 -2.30
CA ALA A 106 2.33 6.58 -2.63
C ALA A 106 1.55 7.88 -2.84
N PHE A 107 2.18 9.00 -2.52
CA PHE A 107 1.68 10.35 -2.77
C PHE A 107 2.58 10.99 -3.83
N ILE A 108 1.97 11.42 -4.94
CA ILE A 108 2.64 12.08 -6.06
C ILE A 108 1.64 12.98 -6.78
N ASP A 109 2.08 14.14 -7.28
CA ASP A 109 1.21 15.12 -7.97
C ASP A 109 -0.03 15.53 -7.16
N ASN A 110 0.12 15.65 -5.84
CA ASN A 110 -0.96 15.97 -4.90
C ASN A 110 -2.10 14.93 -4.83
N ASP A 111 -1.85 13.69 -5.26
CA ASP A 111 -2.83 12.60 -5.18
C ASP A 111 -2.24 11.30 -4.62
N PHE A 112 -3.10 10.46 -4.06
CA PHE A 112 -2.75 9.15 -3.55
C PHE A 112 -2.94 8.07 -4.61
N THR A 113 -2.00 7.14 -4.69
CA THR A 113 -2.10 5.99 -5.58
C THR A 113 -1.61 4.71 -4.92
N VAL A 114 -2.18 3.59 -5.35
CA VAL A 114 -1.71 2.25 -4.98
C VAL A 114 -1.01 1.65 -6.18
N LYS A 115 0.25 1.27 -6.01
CA LYS A 115 1.09 0.70 -7.06
C LYS A 115 2.12 -0.25 -6.48
N ARG A 116 2.77 -1.04 -7.33
CA ARG A 116 4.01 -1.73 -6.98
C ARG A 116 5.18 -0.77 -7.01
N LEU A 117 5.97 -0.74 -5.93
CA LEU A 117 7.20 0.03 -5.83
C LEU A 117 8.31 -0.64 -6.63
N MET A 118 8.87 0.07 -7.59
CA MET A 118 10.02 -0.39 -8.37
C MET A 118 11.25 0.42 -7.98
N ILE A 119 12.36 -0.26 -7.71
CA ILE A 119 13.64 0.35 -7.34
C ILE A 119 14.63 -0.14 -8.38
N THR A 120 15.05 0.75 -9.27
CA THR A 120 15.81 0.40 -10.48
C THR A 120 17.13 -0.30 -10.17
N GLN A 121 17.79 0.07 -9.08
CA GLN A 121 19.02 -0.59 -8.62
C GLN A 121 18.83 -2.06 -8.20
N ASN A 122 17.60 -2.46 -7.89
CA ASN A 122 17.27 -3.81 -7.45
C ASN A 122 16.59 -4.65 -8.53
N MET A 123 16.40 -4.10 -9.73
CA MET A 123 15.80 -4.81 -10.86
C MET A 123 16.83 -5.70 -11.55
N LEU A 124 16.38 -6.83 -12.10
CA LEU A 124 17.19 -7.68 -12.95
C LEU A 124 17.37 -7.05 -14.34
N HIS A 125 18.44 -7.43 -15.04
CA HIS A 125 18.70 -6.95 -16.39
C HIS A 125 17.53 -7.22 -17.34
N ASP A 126 16.95 -8.42 -17.29
CA ASP A 126 15.80 -8.80 -18.12
C ASP A 126 14.58 -7.93 -17.86
N GLU A 127 14.31 -7.56 -16.60
CA GLU A 127 13.23 -6.64 -16.25
C GLU A 127 13.51 -5.23 -16.78
N LEU A 128 14.75 -4.74 -16.68
CA LEU A 128 15.11 -3.44 -17.23
C LEU A 128 14.94 -3.40 -18.74
N VAL A 129 15.31 -4.47 -19.45
CA VAL A 129 15.11 -4.60 -20.90
C VAL A 129 13.63 -4.65 -21.25
N GLU A 130 12.81 -5.36 -20.47
CA GLU A 130 11.37 -5.44 -20.67
C GLU A 130 10.70 -4.07 -20.56
N PHE A 131 11.05 -3.28 -19.54
CA PHE A 131 10.39 -2.00 -19.25
C PHE A 131 11.00 -0.79 -19.98
N PHE A 132 12.31 -0.77 -20.19
CA PHE A 132 13.03 0.38 -20.74
C PHE A 132 13.68 0.10 -22.11
N GLY A 133 13.57 -1.13 -22.63
CA GLY A 133 14.11 -1.55 -23.92
C GLY A 133 15.59 -1.96 -23.89
N SER A 134 16.06 -2.71 -24.88
CA SER A 134 17.41 -3.31 -24.89
C SER A 134 18.58 -2.32 -24.95
N SER A 135 18.31 -1.03 -25.20
CA SER A 135 19.33 0.02 -25.31
C SER A 135 19.13 1.13 -24.28
N TYR A 136 18.58 0.79 -23.10
CA TYR A 136 18.42 1.78 -22.02
C TYR A 136 19.78 2.33 -21.58
N ASP A 137 19.77 3.59 -21.15
CA ASP A 137 20.87 4.20 -20.41
C ASP A 137 20.53 4.15 -18.92
N PHE A 138 21.29 3.37 -18.14
CA PHE A 138 21.00 3.11 -16.73
C PHE A 138 21.02 4.39 -15.88
N ASP A 139 21.93 5.32 -16.20
CA ASP A 139 22.07 6.58 -15.46
C ASP A 139 20.91 7.55 -15.74
N SER A 140 20.18 7.32 -16.84
CA SER A 140 19.00 8.10 -17.22
C SER A 140 17.69 7.53 -16.65
N LEU A 141 17.71 6.35 -16.01
CA LEU A 141 16.52 5.73 -15.44
C LEU A 141 16.11 6.38 -14.10
N PRO A 142 14.80 6.45 -13.80
CA PRO A 142 14.36 6.91 -12.49
C PRO A 142 14.83 5.92 -11.41
N ALA A 143 15.40 6.42 -10.32
CA ALA A 143 15.86 5.55 -9.22
C ALA A 143 14.71 4.74 -8.59
N VAL A 144 13.53 5.37 -8.50
CA VAL A 144 12.31 4.79 -7.95
C VAL A 144 11.14 5.17 -8.85
N TRP A 145 10.25 4.21 -9.13
CA TRP A 145 9.05 4.41 -9.93
C TRP A 145 7.92 3.48 -9.50
N LEU A 146 6.72 3.69 -10.02
CA LEU A 146 5.53 2.94 -9.61
C LEU A 146 4.94 2.16 -10.79
N LYS A 147 4.85 0.84 -10.64
CA LYS A 147 4.31 -0.09 -11.64
C LYS A 147 2.85 -0.44 -11.32
N PRO A 148 1.90 -0.29 -12.26
CA PRO A 148 0.59 -0.88 -12.14
C PRO A 148 0.63 -2.38 -12.42
N GLU A 149 -0.29 -3.11 -11.80
CA GLU A 149 -0.61 -4.51 -12.12
C GLU A 149 -1.91 -4.56 -12.95
N ASN A 150 -1.92 -3.80 -14.03
CA ASN A 150 -2.98 -3.75 -15.03
C ASN A 150 -2.39 -3.17 -16.32
N GLU A 151 -2.49 -3.91 -17.42
CA GLU A 151 -1.96 -3.54 -18.75
C GLU A 151 -2.63 -2.28 -19.32
N GLU A 152 -3.86 -1.98 -18.89
CA GLU A 152 -4.59 -0.77 -19.28
C GLU A 152 -4.08 0.50 -18.56
N CYS A 153 -3.17 0.36 -17.58
CA CYS A 153 -2.62 1.46 -16.80
C CYS A 153 -1.14 1.67 -17.14
N THR A 154 -0.71 2.93 -17.23
CA THR A 154 0.69 3.26 -17.48
C THR A 154 1.50 3.30 -16.18
N PRO A 155 2.78 2.89 -16.21
CA PRO A 155 3.73 3.16 -15.12
C PRO A 155 3.86 4.66 -14.82
N ILE A 156 4.06 4.98 -13.55
CA ILE A 156 4.35 6.35 -13.12
C ILE A 156 5.84 6.46 -12.89
N LEU A 157 6.50 7.20 -13.78
CA LEU A 157 7.91 7.55 -13.69
C LEU A 157 8.01 9.00 -13.19
N PRO A 158 8.44 9.25 -11.94
CA PRO A 158 8.55 10.61 -11.42
C PRO A 158 9.54 11.44 -12.26
N ARG A 159 9.13 12.65 -12.64
CA ARG A 159 10.02 13.64 -13.23
C ARG A 159 10.96 14.22 -12.16
N SER A 160 12.07 14.81 -12.57
CA SER A 160 13.10 15.35 -11.65
C SER A 160 12.58 16.38 -10.63
N GLU A 161 11.49 17.07 -10.93
CA GLU A 161 10.87 18.07 -10.03
C GLU A 161 9.68 17.52 -9.23
N GLN A 162 9.23 16.30 -9.50
CA GLN A 162 8.10 15.68 -8.81
C GLN A 162 8.56 15.00 -7.53
N GLU A 163 7.90 15.30 -6.43
CA GLU A 163 8.11 14.60 -5.17
C GLU A 163 7.24 13.33 -5.12
N LEU A 164 7.90 12.17 -5.09
CA LEU A 164 7.26 10.89 -4.82
C LEU A 164 7.50 10.51 -3.36
N VAL A 165 6.43 10.45 -2.57
CA VAL A 165 6.50 10.05 -1.15
C VAL A 165 5.84 8.69 -0.98
N ILE A 166 6.59 7.71 -0.48
CA ILE A 166 6.02 6.43 -0.06
C ILE A 166 5.38 6.62 1.31
N TRP A 167 4.05 6.52 1.35
CA TRP A 167 3.28 6.78 2.54
C TRP A 167 3.19 5.56 3.46
N GLY A 168 3.16 4.35 2.89
CA GLY A 168 3.20 3.10 3.65
C GLY A 168 3.09 1.88 2.76
N VAL A 169 3.38 0.71 3.35
CA VAL A 169 3.32 -0.59 2.66
C VAL A 169 1.96 -1.23 2.90
N VAL A 170 1.36 -1.74 1.84
CA VAL A 170 0.13 -2.54 1.92
C VAL A 170 0.48 -3.90 2.50
N SER A 171 0.03 -4.17 3.73
CA SER A 171 0.30 -5.42 4.43
C SER A 171 -0.76 -6.49 4.17
N LYS A 172 -2.02 -6.08 3.99
CA LYS A 172 -3.16 -6.99 3.77
C LYS A 172 -4.22 -6.37 2.87
N VAL A 173 -4.96 -7.23 2.17
CA VAL A 173 -6.15 -6.89 1.40
C VAL A 173 -7.35 -7.60 2.03
N ILE A 174 -8.40 -6.86 2.37
CA ILE A 174 -9.66 -7.40 2.86
C ILE A 174 -10.64 -7.42 1.69
N LYS A 175 -11.14 -8.62 1.38
CA LYS A 175 -12.06 -8.86 0.28
C LYS A 175 -13.46 -9.18 0.76
N ASN A 176 -14.44 -8.56 0.12
CA ASN A 176 -15.84 -8.91 0.25
C ASN A 176 -16.28 -9.65 -1.03
N PHE A 177 -16.75 -10.88 -0.88
CA PHE A 177 -17.22 -11.71 -1.99
C PHE A 177 -18.75 -11.79 -2.11
N LYS A 178 -19.47 -10.98 -1.33
CA LYS A 178 -20.93 -10.95 -1.26
C LYS A 178 -21.47 -9.65 -1.87
#